data_AF-A0A7U2NIU7-F1
#
_entry.id   AF-A0A7U2NIU7-F1
#
_cell.length_a   1.000
_cell.length_b   1.000
_cell.length_c   1.000
_cell.angle_alpha   90.00
_cell.angle_beta   90.00
_cell.angle_gamma   90.00
#
_symmetry.space_group_name_H-M   'P 1'
#
loop_
_entity.id
_entity.type
_entity.pdbx_description
1 polymer ?
#
loop_
_entity_poly.entity_id
_entity_poly.type
_entity_poly.pdbx_seq_one_letter_code
_entity_poly.pdbx_strand_id
1 'polypeptide(L)'
;MAIVNLTTIKNWFTTGSKPTQAQFWDTWDSFWHKDDKIPIAQVEGVQSIYDAINNHIKDTNAHAGLLSYSRIYPFGTFQIFKAAGNTNGETLEIRDFGTGFINEATFMPFGIFLGGNPKELASWDTSPMYYPTPEVIPTLPIPGEVSR
;
A
#
# COMPACT_ATOMS: atom_id res chain seq x y z
N MET A 1 28.14 -1.55 -40.80
CA MET A 1 27.47 -0.25 -40.81
C MET A 1 28.24 0.68 -39.91
N ALA A 2 28.73 1.79 -40.44
CA ALA A 2 29.44 2.79 -39.67
C ALA A 2 28.44 3.86 -39.24
N ILE A 3 28.21 4.00 -37.93
CA ILE A 3 27.50 5.16 -37.39
C ILE A 3 28.44 6.35 -37.51
N VAL A 4 28.08 7.34 -38.32
CA VAL A 4 28.89 8.53 -38.55
C VAL A 4 28.34 9.70 -37.74
N ASN A 5 29.24 10.46 -37.12
CA ASN A 5 28.83 11.64 -36.34
C ASN A 5 28.14 12.67 -37.24
N LEU A 6 27.07 13.30 -36.73
CA LEU A 6 26.32 14.34 -37.43
C LEU A 6 27.21 15.47 -37.98
N THR A 7 28.28 15.83 -37.26
CA THR A 7 29.22 16.88 -37.68
C THR A 7 29.99 16.47 -38.94
N THR A 8 30.38 15.20 -39.03
CA THR A 8 31.03 14.63 -40.21
C THR A 8 30.07 14.59 -41.40
N ILE A 9 28.82 14.17 -41.16
CA ILE A 9 27.77 14.17 -42.19
C ILE A 9 27.55 15.58 -42.72
N LYS A 10 27.42 16.59 -41.85
CA LYS A 10 27.25 18.00 -42.25
C LYS A 10 28.37 18.51 -43.16
N ASN A 11 29.61 18.06 -42.94
CA ASN A 11 30.74 18.47 -43.79
C ASN A 11 30.66 17.91 -45.22
N TRP A 12 29.98 16.77 -45.44
CA TRP A 12 29.76 16.20 -46.77
C TRP A 12 28.72 16.96 -47.59
N PHE A 13 27.81 17.68 -46.93
CA PHE A 13 26.73 18.46 -47.54
C PHE A 13 27.00 19.97 -47.45
N THR A 14 28.15 20.41 -47.94
CA THR A 14 28.54 21.83 -48.03
C THR A 14 28.25 22.40 -49.42
N THR A 15 28.02 23.70 -49.52
CA THR A 15 27.75 24.38 -50.79
C THR A 15 28.87 24.13 -51.79
N GLY A 16 28.50 23.62 -52.98
CA GLY A 16 29.47 23.30 -54.05
C GLY A 16 30.13 21.92 -53.91
N SER A 17 29.90 21.19 -52.81
CA SER A 17 30.38 19.82 -52.61
C SER A 17 29.28 18.81 -52.89
N LYS A 18 29.63 17.69 -53.54
CA LYS A 18 28.74 16.55 -53.71
C LYS A 18 29.32 15.37 -52.91
N PRO A 19 28.55 14.75 -52.00
CA PRO A 19 29.00 13.56 -51.30
C PRO A 19 29.24 12.42 -52.28
N THR A 20 30.18 11.55 -51.97
CA THR A 20 30.35 10.27 -52.68
C THR A 20 29.15 9.36 -52.39
N GLN A 21 28.97 8.31 -53.20
CA GLN A 21 27.91 7.33 -52.97
C GLN A 21 28.00 6.70 -51.58
N ALA A 22 29.21 6.37 -51.12
CA ALA A 22 29.44 5.82 -49.79
C ALA A 22 29.02 6.82 -48.69
N GLN A 23 29.44 8.09 -48.78
CA GLN A 23 29.07 9.14 -47.83
C GLN A 23 27.55 9.36 -47.79
N PHE A 24 26.89 9.26 -48.94
CA PHE A 24 25.44 9.36 -49.02
C PHE A 24 24.75 8.19 -48.32
N TRP A 25 25.22 6.96 -48.50
CA TRP A 25 24.67 5.79 -47.81
C TRP A 25 24.94 5.81 -46.31
N ASP A 26 26.15 6.17 -45.89
CA ASP A 26 26.53 6.32 -44.48
C ASP A 26 25.66 7.35 -43.75
N THR A 27 25.14 8.36 -44.48
CA THR A 27 24.17 9.31 -43.93
C THR A 27 22.88 8.60 -43.54
N TRP A 28 22.29 7.81 -44.44
CA TRP A 28 21.04 7.08 -44.16
C TRP A 28 21.23 6.01 -43.09
N ASP A 29 22.36 5.30 -43.10
CA ASP A 29 22.69 4.28 -42.09
C ASP A 29 22.89 4.89 -40.68
N SER A 30 23.12 6.20 -40.57
CA SER A 30 23.29 6.90 -39.30
C SER A 30 21.98 7.38 -38.67
N PHE A 31 20.85 7.30 -39.37
CA PHE A 31 19.53 7.66 -38.86
C PHE A 31 18.61 6.43 -38.81
N TRP A 32 17.74 6.39 -37.80
CA TRP A 32 16.69 5.37 -37.72
C TRP A 32 15.62 5.62 -38.78
N HIS A 33 15.24 4.58 -39.52
CA HIS A 33 14.08 4.65 -40.40
C HIS A 33 12.79 4.56 -39.57
N LYS A 34 11.68 5.10 -40.10
CA LYS A 34 10.39 5.17 -39.38
C LYS A 34 9.84 3.81 -38.95
N ASP A 35 10.23 2.75 -39.67
CA ASP A 35 9.76 1.37 -39.46
C ASP A 35 10.76 0.57 -38.59
N ASP A 36 11.89 1.17 -38.21
CA ASP A 36 12.89 0.54 -37.37
C ASP A 36 12.47 0.60 -35.90
N LYS A 37 12.82 -0.46 -35.17
CA LYS A 37 12.61 -0.52 -33.72
C LYS A 37 13.76 0.17 -33.01
N ILE A 38 13.44 1.18 -32.20
CA ILE A 38 14.42 1.86 -31.35
C ILE A 38 14.51 1.09 -30.01
N PRO A 39 15.68 0.56 -29.62
CA PRO A 39 15.85 -0.08 -28.32
C PRO A 39 15.67 0.90 -27.17
N ILE A 40 15.03 0.49 -26.07
CA ILE A 40 14.83 1.32 -24.87
C ILE A 40 16.13 1.93 -24.35
N ALA A 41 17.23 1.16 -24.40
CA ALA A 41 18.56 1.61 -23.96
C ALA A 41 19.12 2.80 -24.75
N GLN A 42 18.58 3.10 -25.94
CA GLN A 42 18.98 4.23 -26.78
C GLN A 42 18.10 5.48 -26.54
N VAL A 43 17.05 5.37 -25.72
CA VAL A 43 16.14 6.49 -25.42
C VAL A 43 16.48 7.06 -24.05
N GLU A 44 17.01 8.27 -24.05
CA GLU A 44 17.36 9.00 -22.82
C GLU A 44 16.12 9.19 -21.92
N GLY A 45 16.29 8.99 -20.62
CA GLY A 45 15.22 9.18 -19.63
C GLY A 45 14.21 8.03 -19.52
N VAL A 46 14.19 7.06 -20.45
CA VAL A 46 13.26 5.91 -20.38
C VAL A 46 13.77 4.80 -19.47
N GLN A 47 15.10 4.68 -19.30
CA GLN A 47 15.70 3.61 -18.51
C GLN A 47 15.20 3.59 -17.05
N SER A 48 15.09 4.76 -16.41
CA SER A 48 14.61 4.86 -15.02
C SER A 48 13.15 4.40 -14.86
N ILE A 49 12.31 4.69 -15.85
CA ILE A 49 10.91 4.25 -15.88
C ILE A 49 10.85 2.73 -16.06
N TYR A 50 11.64 2.19 -17.00
CA TYR A 50 11.73 0.76 -17.23
C TYR A 50 12.18 0.00 -15.97
N ASP A 51 13.19 0.51 -15.26
CA ASP A 51 13.68 -0.09 -14.02
C ASP A 51 12.63 -0.02 -12.91
N ALA A 52 11.94 1.11 -12.76
CA ALA A 52 10.85 1.27 -11.79
C ALA A 52 9.70 0.27 -12.03
N ILE A 53 9.30 0.08 -13.29
CA ILE A 53 8.27 -0.89 -13.68
C ILE A 53 8.73 -2.31 -13.37
N ASN A 54 9.96 -2.68 -13.73
CA ASN A 54 10.47 -4.03 -13.47
C ASN A 54 10.60 -4.33 -11.98
N ASN A 55 10.99 -3.34 -11.17
CA ASN A 55 11.03 -3.47 -9.72
C ASN A 55 9.63 -3.65 -9.15
N HIS A 56 8.66 -2.87 -9.63
CA HIS A 56 7.26 -2.99 -9.24
C HIS A 56 6.66 -4.36 -9.56
N ILE A 57 6.93 -4.91 -10.76
CA ILE A 57 6.46 -6.24 -11.19
C ILE A 57 7.04 -7.37 -10.32
N LYS A 58 8.27 -7.21 -9.83
CA LYS A 58 8.95 -8.21 -8.99
C LYS A 58 8.59 -8.08 -7.50
N ASP A 59 8.05 -6.94 -7.09
CA ASP A 59 7.67 -6.70 -5.71
C ASP A 59 6.33 -7.39 -5.40
N THR A 60 6.39 -8.48 -4.65
CA THR A 60 5.22 -9.24 -4.21
C THR A 60 4.29 -8.43 -3.28
N ASN A 61 4.77 -7.31 -2.76
CA ASN A 61 4.06 -6.43 -1.83
C ASN A 61 3.71 -5.07 -2.45
N ALA A 62 3.89 -4.88 -3.75
CA ALA A 62 3.70 -3.60 -4.44
C ALA A 62 2.31 -2.96 -4.23
N HIS A 63 1.32 -3.78 -3.89
CA HIS A 63 -0.06 -3.37 -3.63
C HIS A 63 -0.62 -3.92 -2.31
N ALA A 64 0.23 -4.18 -1.31
CA ALA A 64 -0.19 -4.76 -0.03
C ALA A 64 -1.36 -4.01 0.63
N GLY A 65 -1.40 -2.68 0.50
CA GLY A 65 -2.50 -1.86 1.05
C GLY A 65 -3.85 -2.04 0.33
N LEU A 66 -3.86 -2.45 -0.94
CA LEU A 66 -5.08 -2.59 -1.76
C LEU A 66 -5.74 -3.97 -1.65
N LEU A 67 -4.98 -5.00 -1.26
CA LEU A 67 -5.49 -6.38 -1.10
C LEU A 67 -6.14 -6.65 0.28
N SER A 68 -6.31 -5.61 1.10
CA SER A 68 -6.79 -5.69 2.49
C SER A 68 -8.32 -5.91 2.66
N TYR A 69 -9.02 -6.54 1.71
CA TYR A 69 -10.50 -6.60 1.72
C TYR A 69 -11.13 -7.95 2.03
N SER A 70 -10.35 -9.01 2.24
CA SER A 70 -10.74 -10.06 3.19
C SER A 70 -9.90 -9.87 4.43
N ARG A 71 -10.44 -9.22 5.47
CA ARG A 71 -9.73 -9.07 6.73
C ARG A 71 -9.73 -10.42 7.45
N ILE A 72 -8.80 -11.29 7.05
CA ILE A 72 -8.56 -12.58 7.69
C ILE A 72 -7.80 -12.27 8.98
N TYR A 73 -8.48 -12.41 10.11
CA TYR A 73 -7.85 -12.34 11.43
C TYR A 73 -7.28 -13.71 11.77
N PRO A 74 -5.95 -13.90 11.87
CA PRO A 74 -5.40 -15.15 12.36
C PRO A 74 -5.83 -15.39 13.82
N PHE A 75 -5.82 -16.65 14.27
CA PHE A 75 -6.14 -17.00 15.65
C PHE A 75 -5.23 -16.25 16.63
N GLY A 76 -5.78 -15.81 17.77
CA GLY A 76 -5.04 -15.00 18.75
C GLY A 76 -4.76 -13.55 18.33
N THR A 77 -5.39 -13.08 17.24
CA THR A 77 -5.50 -11.64 16.91
C THR A 77 -6.94 -11.17 17.06
N PHE A 78 -7.09 -9.88 17.37
CA PHE A 78 -8.37 -9.27 17.69
C PHE A 78 -8.65 -8.09 16.78
N GLN A 79 -9.91 -7.90 16.44
CA GLN A 79 -10.40 -6.61 15.99
C GLN A 79 -10.62 -5.73 17.22
N ILE A 80 -9.87 -4.63 17.31
CA ILE A 80 -9.93 -3.68 18.43
C ILE A 80 -10.64 -2.40 17.99
N PHE A 81 -11.53 -1.90 18.83
CA PHE A 81 -12.18 -0.59 18.72
C PHE A 81 -11.82 0.24 19.95
N LYS A 82 -11.27 1.43 19.70
CA LYS A 82 -10.82 2.31 20.77
C LYS A 82 -11.98 2.88 21.56
N ALA A 83 -11.87 2.82 22.89
CA ALA A 83 -12.80 3.52 23.75
C ALA A 83 -12.62 5.04 23.63
N ALA A 84 -13.69 5.79 23.88
CA ALA A 84 -13.61 7.25 23.94
C ALA A 84 -12.55 7.68 24.98
N GLY A 85 -11.56 8.46 24.53
CA GLY A 85 -10.42 8.91 25.35
C GLY A 85 -9.14 8.10 25.17
N ASN A 86 -9.20 6.90 24.57
CA ASN A 86 -8.02 6.11 24.22
C ASN A 86 -7.54 6.53 22.82
N THR A 87 -6.37 7.16 22.74
CA THR A 87 -5.86 7.78 21.49
C THR A 87 -4.73 6.98 20.85
N ASN A 88 -4.16 5.98 21.53
CA ASN A 88 -3.04 5.20 21.01
C ASN A 88 -3.54 4.13 20.02
N GLY A 89 -3.35 4.33 18.72
CA GLY A 89 -3.79 3.39 17.68
C GLY A 89 -3.00 2.08 17.58
N GLU A 90 -1.94 1.89 18.37
CA GLU A 90 -0.96 0.81 18.21
C GLU A 90 -1.02 -0.24 19.31
N THR A 91 -1.45 0.13 20.52
CA THR A 91 -1.48 -0.78 21.68
C THR A 91 -2.88 -0.93 22.25
N LEU A 92 -3.25 -2.13 22.71
CA LEU A 92 -4.50 -2.34 23.44
C LEU A 92 -4.46 -1.65 24.80
N GLU A 93 -5.50 -0.88 25.12
CA GLU A 93 -5.63 -0.12 26.37
C GLU A 93 -6.85 -0.59 27.15
N ILE A 94 -6.80 -0.49 28.48
CA ILE A 94 -7.94 -0.83 29.34
C ILE A 94 -9.17 -0.03 28.87
N ARG A 95 -10.33 -0.71 28.84
CA ARG A 95 -11.63 -0.26 28.30
C ARG A 95 -11.80 -0.32 26.78
N ASP A 96 -10.77 -0.65 26.00
CA ASP A 96 -10.96 -0.89 24.56
C ASP A 96 -11.90 -2.07 24.32
N PHE A 97 -12.66 -2.00 23.22
CA PHE A 97 -13.59 -3.05 22.82
C PHE A 97 -12.89 -3.99 21.84
N GLY A 98 -13.13 -5.29 21.99
CA GLY A 98 -12.52 -6.33 21.17
C GLY A 98 -13.51 -7.39 20.70
N THR A 99 -13.20 -8.00 19.55
CA THR A 99 -13.84 -9.22 19.08
C THR A 99 -12.80 -10.11 18.38
N GLY A 100 -12.88 -11.43 18.58
CA GLY A 100 -11.87 -12.36 18.04
C GLY A 100 -11.79 -13.70 18.77
N PHE A 101 -10.86 -14.54 18.34
CA PHE A 101 -10.56 -15.82 18.99
C PHE A 101 -9.54 -15.63 20.10
N ILE A 102 -9.94 -15.96 21.33
CA ILE A 102 -9.06 -15.98 22.52
C ILE A 102 -8.08 -17.15 22.40
N ASN A 103 -8.56 -18.29 21.93
CA ASN A 103 -7.81 -19.51 21.65
C ASN A 103 -8.50 -20.29 20.51
N GLU A 104 -7.96 -21.46 20.14
CA GLU A 104 -8.45 -22.29 19.03
C GLU A 104 -9.92 -22.72 19.15
N ALA A 105 -10.50 -22.71 20.35
CA ALA A 105 -11.86 -23.17 20.63
C ALA A 105 -12.80 -22.08 21.19
N THR A 106 -12.28 -20.91 21.57
CA THR A 106 -13.04 -19.86 22.25
C THR A 106 -13.08 -18.59 21.41
N PHE A 107 -14.25 -18.33 20.83
CA PHE A 107 -14.56 -17.07 20.18
C PHE A 107 -15.21 -16.10 21.18
N MET A 108 -14.67 -14.90 21.29
CA MET A 108 -15.24 -13.78 22.03
C MET A 108 -15.96 -12.86 21.03
N PRO A 109 -17.30 -12.90 20.94
CA PRO A 109 -18.04 -12.07 20.00
C PRO A 109 -17.94 -10.59 20.36
N PHE A 110 -17.91 -10.27 21.66
CA PHE A 110 -17.73 -8.92 22.20
C PHE A 110 -17.02 -9.02 23.55
N GLY A 111 -16.12 -8.08 23.84
CA GLY A 111 -15.55 -7.92 25.16
C GLY A 111 -14.90 -6.55 25.36
N ILE A 112 -14.82 -6.12 26.62
CA ILE A 112 -14.12 -4.90 27.05
C ILE A 112 -12.83 -5.31 27.72
N PHE A 113 -11.69 -4.78 27.29
CA PHE A 113 -10.40 -5.15 27.84
C PHE A 113 -10.23 -4.62 29.27
N LEU A 114 -9.98 -5.51 30.22
CA LEU A 114 -9.77 -5.23 31.64
C LEU A 114 -8.30 -5.03 31.99
N GLY A 115 -7.38 -5.34 31.07
CA GLY A 115 -5.94 -5.37 31.31
C GLY A 115 -5.39 -6.80 31.43
N GLY A 116 -4.07 -6.95 31.28
CA GLY A 116 -3.40 -8.26 31.35
C GLY A 116 -3.12 -8.87 29.98
N ASN A 117 -3.19 -10.20 29.88
CA ASN A 117 -2.88 -10.93 28.65
C ASN A 117 -4.13 -11.01 27.75
N PRO A 118 -4.14 -10.38 26.56
CA PRO A 118 -5.33 -10.39 25.69
C PRO A 118 -5.75 -11.78 25.21
N LYS A 119 -4.89 -12.80 25.34
CA LYS A 119 -5.17 -14.20 24.99
C LYS A 119 -5.85 -14.98 26.11
N GLU A 120 -6.19 -14.33 27.23
CA GLU A 120 -6.90 -14.94 28.34
C GLU A 120 -8.29 -14.31 28.46
N LEU A 121 -9.33 -15.15 28.54
CA LEU A 121 -10.71 -14.66 28.67
C LEU A 121 -10.92 -13.80 29.93
N ALA A 122 -10.12 -14.04 30.99
CA ALA A 122 -10.15 -13.26 32.23
C ALA A 122 -9.71 -11.80 32.06
N SER A 123 -8.97 -11.48 31.00
CA SER A 123 -8.59 -10.10 30.65
C SER A 123 -9.70 -9.34 29.94
N TRP A 124 -10.88 -9.94 29.77
CA TRP A 124 -12.01 -9.35 29.06
C TRP A 124 -13.29 -9.43 29.89
N ASP A 125 -14.00 -8.32 29.98
CA ASP A 125 -15.40 -8.33 30.40
C ASP A 125 -16.25 -8.73 29.20
N THR A 126 -16.77 -9.95 29.24
CA THR A 126 -17.64 -10.54 28.21
C THR A 126 -19.10 -10.56 28.65
N SER A 127 -19.44 -9.83 29.73
CA SER A 127 -20.82 -9.65 30.15
C SER A 127 -21.64 -9.18 28.95
N PRO A 128 -22.83 -9.75 28.72
CA PRO A 128 -23.63 -9.42 27.55
C PRO A 128 -23.86 -7.90 27.53
N MET A 129 -23.37 -7.23 26.50
CA MET A 129 -23.73 -5.84 26.23
C MET A 129 -25.25 -5.83 26.05
N TYR A 130 -25.94 -5.33 27.06
CA TYR A 130 -27.36 -4.96 27.10
C TYR A 130 -28.09 -5.20 25.76
N TYR A 131 -28.85 -6.28 25.66
CA TYR A 131 -29.99 -6.30 24.76
C TYR A 131 -31.04 -5.40 25.41
N PRO A 132 -31.33 -4.18 24.92
CA PRO A 132 -32.59 -3.58 25.30
C PRO A 132 -33.67 -4.52 24.78
N THR A 133 -34.28 -5.30 25.67
CA THR A 133 -35.72 -5.47 25.55
C THR A 133 -36.27 -4.04 25.41
N PRO A 134 -37.14 -3.75 24.42
CA PRO A 134 -37.59 -2.40 24.15
C PRO A 134 -38.58 -1.92 25.22
N GLU A 135 -38.14 -1.90 26.47
CA GLU A 135 -38.82 -1.35 27.63
C GLU A 135 -37.77 -1.17 28.73
N VAL A 136 -37.66 0.07 29.19
CA VAL A 136 -36.81 0.55 30.29
C VAL A 136 -35.35 0.87 29.92
N ILE A 137 -35.16 2.08 29.38
CA ILE A 137 -33.89 2.82 29.45
C ILE A 137 -33.64 3.14 30.94
N PRO A 138 -32.56 2.66 31.57
CA PRO A 138 -32.22 3.08 32.93
C PRO A 138 -31.65 4.50 32.86
N THR A 139 -32.34 5.47 33.45
CA THR A 139 -31.74 6.78 33.74
C THR A 139 -30.73 6.61 34.86
N LEU A 140 -29.43 6.68 34.54
CA LEU A 140 -28.39 6.72 35.57
C LEU A 140 -28.45 8.06 36.32
N PRO A 141 -28.29 8.08 37.66
CA PRO A 141 -28.30 9.31 38.43
C PRO A 141 -27.04 10.14 38.12
N ILE A 142 -27.23 11.46 38.00
CA ILE A 142 -26.15 12.42 37.82
C ILE A 142 -25.30 12.43 39.11
N PRO A 143 -23.96 12.31 39.04
CA PRO A 143 -23.12 12.39 40.23
C PRO A 143 -23.19 13.81 40.82
N GLY A 144 -23.90 13.98 41.95
CA GLY A 144 -23.94 15.28 42.63
C GLY A 144 -25.01 15.52 43.70
N GLU A 145 -26.09 14.73 43.79
CA GLU A 145 -27.07 14.93 44.88
C GLU A 145 -26.67 14.18 46.15
N VAL A 146 -25.87 14.87 46.96
CA VAL A 146 -25.66 14.53 48.37
C VAL A 146 -26.94 14.90 49.13
N SER A 147 -27.48 13.91 49.83
CA SER A 147 -28.57 13.97 50.81
C SER A 147 -28.70 15.32 51.54
N ARG A 148 -29.92 15.85 51.58
CA ARG A 148 -30.44 16.61 52.73
C ARG A 148 -31.49 15.78 53.43
#